data_AF-A0A1W2DY80-F1
#
_entry.id   AF-A0A1W2DY80-F1
#
_cell.length_a   1.000
_cell.length_b   1.000
_cell.length_c   1.000
_cell.angle_alpha   90.00
_cell.angle_beta   90.00
_cell.angle_gamma   90.00
#
_symmetry.space_group_name_H-M   'P 1'
#
loop_
_entity.id
_entity.type
_entity.pdbx_description
1 polymer ?
#
loop_
_entity_poly.entity_id
_entity_poly.type
_entity_poly.pdbx_seq_one_letter_code
_entity_poly.pdbx_strand_id
1 'polypeptide(L)'
;MSPIKNPTTFFAYIRRAPFGGRLTQGQIDGVNAILDAWEYFKLTDHRWLANILAQVFHETGGRILPVRETFASTDKAAIANLEKAWKAGKLSSVKTPYWREGWFGRGQIQITHKANYLKLGQRLGVDLVKNPAKTLDPVIGARIAIVGMAEGLFTGKKLGDFFSHNTDDPVGARAIVNGSNKAKLIATYHKAFLDAIEAARGAVDAADALPEAAIADDVKPAESSTVMSLLGGTVGTAGMSALLGVNNPWGFGIAALVLLLGAGAGYMFLSGRWSVNRIKGHA
;
A
#
# COMPACT_ATOMS: atom_id res chain seq x y z
N MET A 1 -9.16 -19.19 6.43
CA MET A 1 -9.62 -18.01 7.20
C MET A 1 -8.84 -16.82 6.71
N SER A 2 -9.48 -15.66 6.53
CA SER A 2 -8.81 -14.45 6.09
C SER A 2 -7.68 -14.08 7.06
N PRO A 3 -6.47 -13.74 6.57
CA PRO A 3 -5.40 -13.24 7.43
C PRO A 3 -5.73 -11.85 8.02
N ILE A 4 -6.64 -11.11 7.39
CA ILE A 4 -7.05 -9.76 7.80
C ILE A 4 -8.41 -9.85 8.49
N LYS A 5 -8.44 -9.87 9.82
CA LYS A 5 -9.68 -9.86 10.60
C LYS A 5 -10.22 -8.46 10.83
N ASN A 6 -9.35 -7.46 10.86
CA ASN A 6 -9.71 -6.05 10.95
C ASN A 6 -9.19 -5.28 9.72
N PRO A 7 -10.00 -5.17 8.64
CA PRO A 7 -9.63 -4.43 7.43
C PRO A 7 -9.34 -2.95 7.71
N THR A 8 -10.06 -2.32 8.62
CA THR A 8 -9.86 -0.91 8.98
C THR A 8 -8.45 -0.67 9.52
N THR A 9 -7.99 -1.51 10.45
CA THR A 9 -6.63 -1.47 10.99
C THR A 9 -5.60 -1.73 9.89
N PHE A 10 -5.80 -2.77 9.08
CA PHE A 10 -4.88 -3.11 7.99
C PHE A 10 -4.69 -1.92 7.02
N PHE A 11 -5.78 -1.35 6.53
CA PHE A 11 -5.72 -0.22 5.60
C PHE A 11 -5.18 1.06 6.25
N ALA A 12 -5.39 1.27 7.56
CA ALA A 12 -4.79 2.38 8.29
C ALA A 12 -3.24 2.27 8.35
N TYR A 13 -2.73 1.07 8.61
CA TYR A 13 -1.29 0.82 8.65
C TYR A 13 -0.64 1.01 7.28
N ILE A 14 -1.17 0.37 6.23
CA ILE A 14 -0.55 0.46 4.91
C ILE A 14 -0.65 1.89 4.34
N ARG A 15 -1.73 2.63 4.67
CA ARG A 15 -1.87 4.05 4.29
C ARG A 15 -0.69 4.87 4.80
N ARG A 16 -0.27 4.69 6.05
CA ARG A 16 0.90 5.39 6.61
C ARG A 16 2.17 4.97 5.89
N ALA A 17 2.43 3.67 5.78
CA ALA A 17 3.57 3.11 5.06
C ALA A 17 3.18 1.74 4.48
N PRO A 18 3.46 1.45 3.19
CA PRO A 18 4.38 2.19 2.32
C PRO A 18 3.74 3.31 1.47
N PHE A 19 2.44 3.59 1.63
CA PHE A 19 1.73 4.49 0.72
C PHE A 19 1.87 6.00 1.01
N GLY A 20 2.52 6.38 2.11
CA GLY A 20 2.91 7.78 2.35
C GLY A 20 1.77 8.70 2.80
N GLY A 21 0.77 8.14 3.48
CA GLY A 21 -0.34 8.87 4.13
C GLY A 21 -1.65 8.88 3.35
N ARG A 22 -1.69 8.39 2.11
CA ARG A 22 -2.90 8.38 1.27
C ARG A 22 -3.07 7.05 0.56
N LEU A 23 -4.31 6.64 0.35
CA LEU A 23 -4.66 5.50 -0.49
C LEU A 23 -5.72 5.94 -1.48
N THR A 24 -5.54 5.57 -2.74
CA THR A 24 -6.58 5.72 -3.77
C THR A 24 -7.48 4.48 -3.79
N GLN A 25 -8.68 4.60 -4.33
CA GLN A 25 -9.58 3.46 -4.47
C GLN A 25 -8.93 2.33 -5.29
N GLY A 26 -8.25 2.67 -6.39
CA GLY A 26 -7.55 1.67 -7.20
C GLY A 26 -6.44 0.92 -6.44
N GLN A 27 -5.75 1.58 -5.50
CA GLN A 27 -4.78 0.90 -4.62
C GLN A 27 -5.48 -0.06 -3.66
N ILE A 28 -6.63 0.35 -3.10
CA ILE A 28 -7.45 -0.52 -2.25
C ILE A 28 -7.92 -1.75 -3.04
N ASP A 29 -8.45 -1.54 -4.25
CA ASP A 29 -8.94 -2.62 -5.12
C ASP A 29 -7.82 -3.59 -5.51
N GLY A 30 -6.63 -3.08 -5.82
CA GLY A 30 -5.46 -3.90 -6.14
C GLY A 30 -4.97 -4.73 -4.96
N VAL A 31 -4.99 -4.16 -3.74
CA VAL A 31 -4.67 -4.89 -2.50
C VAL A 31 -5.70 -5.98 -2.26
N ASN A 32 -6.99 -5.66 -2.37
CA ASN A 32 -8.08 -6.63 -2.18
C ASN A 32 -7.99 -7.79 -3.17
N ALA A 33 -7.69 -7.52 -4.45
CA ALA A 33 -7.50 -8.58 -5.44
C ALA A 33 -6.40 -9.60 -5.02
N ILE A 34 -5.32 -9.13 -4.38
CA ILE A 34 -4.24 -9.98 -3.86
C ILE A 34 -4.71 -10.76 -2.62
N LEU A 35 -5.45 -10.13 -1.71
CA LEU A 35 -6.02 -10.80 -0.54
C LEU A 35 -7.03 -11.89 -0.95
N ASP A 36 -7.89 -11.61 -1.90
CA ASP A 36 -8.86 -12.57 -2.44
C ASP A 36 -8.15 -13.75 -3.13
N ALA A 37 -7.09 -13.47 -3.90
CA ALA A 37 -6.29 -14.51 -4.52
C ALA A 37 -5.55 -15.36 -3.47
N TRP A 38 -5.03 -14.74 -2.41
CA TRP A 38 -4.39 -15.43 -1.30
C TRP A 38 -5.35 -16.42 -0.60
N GLU A 39 -6.58 -15.99 -0.34
CA GLU A 39 -7.63 -16.84 0.23
C GLU A 39 -8.05 -17.96 -0.72
N TYR A 40 -8.18 -17.66 -2.02
CA TYR A 40 -8.51 -18.63 -3.06
C TYR A 40 -7.51 -19.80 -3.10
N PHE A 41 -6.21 -19.51 -2.98
CA PHE A 41 -5.15 -20.53 -2.95
C PHE A 41 -4.91 -21.13 -1.56
N LYS A 42 -5.64 -20.68 -0.53
CA LYS A 42 -5.59 -21.20 0.84
C LYS A 42 -4.18 -21.20 1.44
N LEU A 43 -3.37 -20.20 1.10
CA LEU A 43 -2.04 -20.03 1.69
C LEU A 43 -2.15 -19.44 3.11
N THR A 44 -1.18 -19.73 3.97
CA THR A 44 -1.29 -19.43 5.41
C THR A 44 -0.11 -18.66 6.00
N ASP A 45 1.08 -18.70 5.40
CA ASP A 45 2.25 -17.98 5.91
C ASP A 45 2.15 -16.48 5.61
N HIS A 46 1.87 -15.66 6.62
CA HIS A 46 1.69 -14.22 6.45
C HIS A 46 2.95 -13.50 5.93
N ARG A 47 4.14 -14.06 6.14
CA ARG A 47 5.39 -13.51 5.57
C ARG A 47 5.35 -13.58 4.05
N TRP A 48 4.77 -14.66 3.50
CA TRP A 48 4.63 -14.80 2.05
C TRP A 48 3.68 -13.74 1.50
N LEU A 49 2.52 -13.54 2.15
CA LEU A 49 1.56 -12.52 1.75
C LEU A 49 2.19 -11.11 1.78
N ALA A 50 2.90 -10.78 2.85
CA ALA A 50 3.62 -9.52 2.96
C ALA A 50 4.67 -9.35 1.86
N ASN A 51 5.41 -10.41 1.51
CA ASN A 51 6.41 -10.38 0.44
C ASN A 51 5.76 -10.18 -0.94
N ILE A 52 4.62 -10.84 -1.22
CA ILE A 52 3.86 -10.67 -2.46
C ILE A 52 3.40 -9.22 -2.61
N LEU A 53 2.76 -8.66 -1.58
CA LEU A 53 2.32 -7.26 -1.57
C LEU A 53 3.49 -6.30 -1.80
N ALA A 54 4.62 -6.52 -1.14
CA ALA A 54 5.82 -5.69 -1.28
C ALA A 54 6.41 -5.72 -2.70
N GLN A 55 6.49 -6.90 -3.30
CA GLN A 55 7.03 -7.08 -4.65
C GLN A 55 6.09 -6.44 -5.67
N VAL A 56 4.78 -6.70 -5.59
CA VAL A 56 3.79 -6.06 -6.48
C VAL A 56 3.79 -4.54 -6.31
N PHE A 57 3.87 -4.03 -5.09
CA PHE A 57 3.96 -2.60 -4.82
C PHE A 57 5.18 -2.00 -5.54
N HIS A 58 6.34 -2.65 -5.46
CA HIS A 58 7.55 -2.19 -6.15
C HIS A 58 7.41 -2.24 -7.68
N GLU A 59 6.97 -3.38 -8.24
CA GLU A 59 6.86 -3.59 -9.69
C GLU A 59 5.88 -2.63 -10.37
N THR A 60 4.85 -2.19 -9.63
CA THR A 60 3.79 -1.32 -10.16
C THR A 60 4.02 0.16 -9.83
N GLY A 61 5.16 0.50 -9.22
CA GLY A 61 5.47 1.86 -8.76
C GLY A 61 4.43 2.39 -7.77
N GLY A 62 4.00 1.54 -6.83
CA GLY A 62 3.06 1.86 -5.76
C GLY A 62 1.58 1.84 -6.14
N ARG A 63 1.23 1.47 -7.38
CA ARG A 63 -0.17 1.40 -7.82
C ARG A 63 -0.88 0.15 -7.32
N ILE A 64 -0.13 -0.93 -7.14
CA ILE A 64 -0.58 -2.29 -6.82
C ILE A 64 -1.65 -2.85 -7.77
N LEU A 65 -1.78 -2.24 -8.94
CA LEU A 65 -2.70 -2.62 -10.01
C LEU A 65 -1.92 -3.22 -11.19
N PRO A 66 -2.57 -4.06 -12.02
CA PRO A 66 -1.97 -4.52 -13.25
C PRO A 66 -1.59 -3.36 -14.16
N VAL A 67 -0.33 -3.33 -14.62
CA VAL A 67 0.16 -2.31 -15.54
C VAL A 67 0.81 -2.95 -16.75
N ARG A 68 0.95 -2.19 -17.83
CA ARG A 68 1.84 -2.52 -18.94
C ARG A 68 3.23 -1.99 -18.65
N GLU A 69 4.23 -2.64 -19.21
CA GLU A 69 5.61 -2.16 -19.20
C GLU A 69 5.65 -0.71 -19.71
N THR A 70 6.51 0.12 -19.11
CA THR A 70 6.56 1.58 -19.32
C THR A 70 5.32 2.37 -18.83
N PHE A 71 4.37 1.73 -18.14
CA PHE A 71 3.09 2.33 -17.72
C PHE A 71 2.23 2.85 -18.88
N ALA A 72 2.40 2.26 -20.06
CA ALA A 72 1.66 2.64 -21.24
C ALA A 72 0.16 2.28 -21.14
N SER A 73 -0.70 3.11 -21.72
CA SER A 73 -2.14 2.87 -21.78
C SER A 73 -2.52 1.78 -22.79
N THR A 74 -1.69 1.53 -23.79
CA THR A 74 -1.93 0.55 -24.86
C THR A 74 -0.71 -0.29 -25.16
N ASP A 75 -0.91 -1.47 -25.75
CA ASP A 75 0.16 -2.37 -26.18
C ASP A 75 1.05 -1.71 -27.24
N LYS A 76 0.45 -0.99 -28.19
CA LYS A 76 1.19 -0.23 -29.22
C LYS A 76 2.11 0.81 -28.59
N ALA A 77 1.63 1.54 -27.58
CA ALA A 77 2.44 2.52 -26.87
C ALA A 77 3.58 1.87 -26.07
N ALA A 78 3.32 0.74 -25.39
CA ALA A 78 4.37 -0.01 -24.68
C ALA A 78 5.48 -0.45 -25.63
N ILE A 79 5.11 -1.06 -26.77
CA ILE A 79 6.05 -1.49 -27.81
C ILE A 79 6.85 -0.31 -28.36
N ALA A 80 6.19 0.80 -28.68
CA ALA A 80 6.86 1.99 -29.22
C ALA A 80 7.87 2.59 -28.22
N ASN A 81 7.52 2.64 -26.93
CA ASN A 81 8.40 3.12 -25.88
C ASN A 81 9.63 2.21 -25.71
N LEU A 82 9.43 0.89 -25.72
CA LEU A 82 10.51 -0.09 -25.64
C LEU A 82 11.43 -0.04 -26.85
N GLU A 83 10.88 0.07 -28.06
CA GLU A 83 11.67 0.25 -29.28
C GLU A 83 12.52 1.52 -29.24
N LYS A 84 11.94 2.64 -28.79
CA LYS A 84 12.67 3.90 -28.63
C LYS A 84 13.81 3.77 -27.63
N ALA A 85 13.58 3.10 -26.50
CA ALA A 85 14.61 2.86 -25.49
C ALA A 85 15.73 1.93 -25.99
N TRP A 86 15.38 0.87 -26.72
CA TRP A 86 16.33 -0.08 -27.30
C TRP A 86 17.22 0.59 -28.36
N LYS A 87 16.62 1.34 -29.30
CA LYS A 87 17.36 2.11 -30.32
C LYS A 87 18.28 3.17 -29.71
N ALA A 88 17.91 3.71 -28.54
CA ALA A 88 18.74 4.65 -27.79
C ALA A 88 19.82 3.98 -26.92
N GLY A 89 20.00 2.66 -27.00
CA GLY A 89 21.02 1.92 -26.24
C GLY A 89 20.71 1.75 -24.75
N LYS A 90 19.49 2.09 -24.28
CA LYS A 90 19.12 2.06 -22.85
C LYS A 90 18.75 0.66 -22.34
N LEU A 91 18.62 -0.31 -23.23
CA LEU A 91 18.28 -1.71 -22.94
C LEU A 91 19.42 -2.64 -23.36
N SER A 92 20.64 -2.35 -22.93
CA SER A 92 21.87 -3.04 -23.34
C SER A 92 21.92 -4.52 -22.95
N SER A 93 21.14 -4.94 -21.95
CA SER A 93 21.00 -6.35 -21.56
C SER A 93 20.08 -7.16 -22.46
N VAL A 94 19.27 -6.50 -23.31
CA VAL A 94 18.29 -7.17 -24.17
C VAL A 94 18.90 -7.48 -25.54
N LYS A 95 19.21 -8.77 -25.76
CA LYS A 95 19.72 -9.27 -27.04
C LYS A 95 18.62 -9.42 -28.10
N THR A 96 17.45 -9.90 -27.69
CA THR A 96 16.31 -10.15 -28.58
C THR A 96 15.10 -9.38 -28.06
N PRO A 97 14.49 -8.49 -28.88
CA PRO A 97 13.41 -7.60 -28.47
C PRO A 97 12.07 -8.36 -28.32
N TYR A 98 11.92 -9.05 -27.18
CA TYR A 98 10.76 -9.90 -26.84
C TYR A 98 9.40 -9.20 -26.99
N TRP A 99 9.35 -7.87 -26.89
CA TRP A 99 8.14 -7.08 -26.97
C TRP A 99 7.57 -6.98 -28.40
N ARG A 100 8.36 -7.20 -29.45
CA ARG A 100 7.88 -7.12 -30.84
C ARG A 100 6.78 -8.13 -31.15
N GLU A 101 6.85 -9.28 -30.50
CA GLU A 101 5.84 -10.34 -30.58
C GLU A 101 4.76 -10.21 -29.48
N GLY A 102 4.75 -9.09 -28.76
CA GLY A 102 3.77 -8.81 -27.72
C GLY A 102 4.10 -9.41 -26.35
N TRP A 103 5.30 -9.95 -26.11
CA TRP A 103 5.68 -10.60 -24.83
C TRP A 103 6.30 -9.64 -23.80
N PHE A 104 5.88 -8.38 -23.81
CA PHE A 104 6.33 -7.38 -22.85
C PHE A 104 5.66 -7.52 -21.47
N GLY A 105 6.21 -6.82 -20.49
CA GLY A 105 5.79 -6.85 -19.10
C GLY A 105 4.31 -6.47 -18.96
N ARG A 106 3.52 -7.35 -18.35
CA ARG A 106 2.13 -7.05 -17.98
C ARG A 106 1.79 -7.58 -16.61
N GLY A 107 0.76 -6.99 -16.02
CA GLY A 107 0.19 -7.45 -14.76
C GLY A 107 0.86 -6.82 -13.54
N GLN A 108 0.43 -7.28 -12.37
CA GLN A 108 0.90 -6.79 -11.07
C GLN A 108 2.37 -7.12 -10.79
N ILE A 109 2.93 -8.13 -11.48
CA ILE A 109 4.33 -8.55 -11.30
C ILE A 109 5.13 -8.52 -12.61
N GLN A 110 4.62 -7.81 -13.62
CA GLN A 110 5.33 -7.55 -14.90
C GLN A 110 5.88 -8.82 -15.57
N ILE A 111 5.05 -9.84 -15.80
CA ILE A 111 5.51 -11.06 -16.48
C ILE A 111 5.91 -10.77 -17.93
N THR A 112 7.07 -11.30 -18.34
CA THR A 112 7.63 -11.17 -19.69
C THR A 112 7.89 -12.54 -20.30
N HIS A 113 8.10 -12.59 -21.62
CA HIS A 113 8.38 -13.79 -22.42
C HIS A 113 7.23 -14.81 -22.54
N LYS A 114 7.03 -15.32 -23.76
CA LYS A 114 5.99 -16.31 -24.11
C LYS A 114 5.95 -17.53 -23.18
N ALA A 115 7.13 -18.03 -22.77
CA ALA A 115 7.24 -19.20 -21.91
C ALA A 115 6.56 -19.01 -20.54
N ASN A 116 6.64 -17.80 -19.97
CA ASN A 116 5.97 -17.51 -18.70
C ASN A 116 4.46 -17.40 -18.87
N TYR A 117 3.98 -16.76 -19.95
CA TYR A 117 2.55 -16.71 -20.27
C TYR A 117 1.97 -18.12 -20.45
N LEU A 118 2.68 -19.03 -21.14
CA LEU A 118 2.26 -20.42 -21.29
C LEU A 118 2.17 -21.15 -19.95
N LYS A 119 3.26 -21.11 -19.16
CA LYS A 119 3.38 -21.81 -17.88
C LYS A 119 2.31 -21.37 -16.87
N LEU A 120 2.14 -20.06 -16.71
CA LEU A 120 1.15 -19.48 -15.81
C LEU A 120 -0.28 -19.69 -16.33
N GLY A 121 -0.47 -19.61 -17.65
CA GLY A 121 -1.75 -19.87 -18.27
C GLY A 121 -2.24 -21.30 -18.04
N GLN A 122 -1.36 -22.29 -18.22
CA GLN A 122 -1.63 -23.69 -17.90
C GLN A 122 -1.96 -23.88 -16.43
N ARG A 123 -1.15 -23.29 -15.53
CA ARG A 123 -1.36 -23.39 -14.07
C ARG A 123 -2.71 -22.83 -13.62
N LEU A 124 -3.19 -21.77 -14.27
CA LEU A 124 -4.43 -21.08 -13.92
C LEU A 124 -5.65 -21.53 -14.73
N GLY A 125 -5.47 -22.37 -15.75
CA GLY A 125 -6.54 -22.73 -16.68
C GLY A 125 -6.99 -21.56 -17.57
N VAL A 126 -6.10 -20.61 -17.86
CA VAL A 126 -6.39 -19.42 -18.67
C VAL A 126 -5.45 -19.37 -19.87
N ASP A 127 -5.97 -19.29 -21.10
CA ASP A 127 -5.13 -19.14 -22.29
C ASP A 127 -4.56 -17.70 -22.40
N LEU A 128 -3.44 -17.48 -21.70
CA LEU A 128 -2.69 -16.22 -21.71
C LEU A 128 -1.83 -16.05 -22.97
N VAL A 129 -1.56 -17.11 -23.73
CA VAL A 129 -0.78 -17.02 -24.97
C VAL A 129 -1.63 -16.42 -26.07
N LYS A 130 -2.88 -16.86 -26.22
CA LYS A 130 -3.83 -16.24 -27.16
C LYS A 130 -4.39 -14.93 -26.63
N ASN A 131 -4.49 -14.76 -25.31
CA ASN A 131 -5.10 -13.58 -24.69
C ASN A 131 -4.17 -12.93 -23.65
N PRO A 132 -3.01 -12.38 -24.05
CA PRO A 132 -2.05 -11.80 -23.11
C PRO A 132 -2.61 -10.60 -22.34
N ALA A 133 -3.60 -9.89 -22.88
CA ALA A 133 -4.26 -8.80 -22.17
C ALA A 133 -5.00 -9.24 -20.89
N LYS A 134 -5.34 -10.53 -20.73
CA LYS A 134 -5.97 -11.05 -19.51
C LYS A 134 -5.09 -10.89 -18.27
N THR A 135 -3.78 -10.75 -18.42
CA THR A 135 -2.89 -10.45 -17.29
C THR A 135 -3.11 -9.06 -16.69
N LEU A 136 -3.86 -8.19 -17.39
CA LEU A 136 -4.22 -6.84 -16.95
C LEU A 136 -5.54 -6.81 -16.17
N ASP A 137 -6.25 -7.93 -16.11
CA ASP A 137 -7.35 -8.11 -15.18
C ASP A 137 -6.79 -8.23 -13.74
N PRO A 138 -7.31 -7.47 -12.75
CA PRO A 138 -6.81 -7.50 -11.37
C PRO A 138 -6.87 -8.89 -10.72
N VAL A 139 -7.90 -9.68 -11.00
CA VAL A 139 -8.06 -11.02 -10.40
C VAL A 139 -7.04 -11.99 -10.99
N ILE A 140 -6.90 -12.01 -12.32
CA ILE A 140 -5.92 -12.87 -13.00
C ILE A 140 -4.50 -12.43 -12.65
N GLY A 141 -4.22 -11.12 -12.66
CA GLY A 141 -2.93 -10.55 -12.27
C GLY A 141 -2.52 -10.93 -10.85
N ALA A 142 -3.46 -10.88 -9.91
CA ALA A 142 -3.22 -11.25 -8.52
C ALA A 142 -2.94 -12.75 -8.39
N ARG A 143 -3.75 -13.58 -9.07
CA ARG A 143 -3.51 -15.03 -9.10
C ARG A 143 -2.14 -15.37 -9.68
N ILE A 144 -1.72 -14.72 -10.77
CA ILE A 144 -0.39 -14.87 -11.35
C ILE A 144 0.70 -14.54 -10.33
N ALA A 145 0.58 -13.42 -9.61
CA ALA A 145 1.55 -13.04 -8.58
C ALA A 145 1.63 -14.09 -7.47
N ILE A 146 0.49 -14.54 -6.95
CA ILE A 146 0.42 -15.56 -5.89
C ILE A 146 1.08 -16.87 -6.34
N VAL A 147 0.58 -17.51 -7.41
CA VAL A 147 1.10 -18.83 -7.82
C VAL A 147 2.52 -18.74 -8.32
N GLY A 148 2.86 -17.66 -9.01
CA GLY A 148 4.20 -17.49 -9.57
C GLY A 148 5.26 -17.39 -8.48
N MET A 149 4.98 -16.69 -7.39
CA MET A 149 5.90 -16.58 -6.26
C MET A 149 5.86 -17.80 -5.34
N ALA A 150 4.68 -18.36 -5.08
CA ALA A 150 4.51 -19.51 -4.20
C ALA A 150 5.12 -20.80 -4.78
N GLU A 151 5.01 -20.99 -6.10
CA GLU A 151 5.46 -22.21 -6.79
C GLU A 151 6.75 -22.02 -7.59
N GLY A 152 7.29 -20.79 -7.63
CA GLY A 152 8.56 -20.48 -8.31
C GLY A 152 8.48 -20.50 -9.83
N LEU A 153 7.33 -20.13 -10.39
CA LEU A 153 7.07 -20.20 -11.83
C LEU A 153 7.75 -19.09 -12.64
N PHE A 154 8.43 -18.14 -11.98
CA PHE A 154 9.20 -17.08 -12.66
C PHE A 154 10.66 -17.51 -12.87
N THR A 155 11.47 -17.54 -11.81
CA THR A 155 12.92 -17.83 -11.87
C THR A 155 13.28 -19.25 -11.41
N GLY A 156 12.31 -20.03 -10.94
CA GLY A 156 12.53 -21.32 -10.26
C GLY A 156 12.72 -21.20 -8.75
N LYS A 157 12.95 -19.99 -8.23
CA LYS A 157 12.96 -19.71 -6.78
C LYS A 157 11.56 -19.45 -6.27
N LYS A 158 11.21 -19.98 -5.10
CA LYS A 158 9.86 -19.88 -4.51
C LYS A 158 9.89 -19.32 -3.09
N LEU A 159 8.75 -18.83 -2.60
CA LEU A 159 8.61 -18.27 -1.26
C LEU A 159 9.10 -19.22 -0.16
N GLY A 160 8.82 -20.52 -0.27
CA GLY A 160 9.29 -21.52 0.69
C GLY A 160 10.81 -21.71 0.74
N ASP A 161 11.56 -21.20 -0.24
CA ASP A 161 13.04 -21.22 -0.19
C ASP A 161 13.59 -20.13 0.75
N PHE A 162 12.80 -19.09 1.07
CA PHE A 162 13.23 -17.91 1.84
C PHE A 162 12.45 -17.72 3.15
N PHE A 163 11.29 -18.34 3.26
CA PHE A 163 10.44 -18.27 4.44
C PHE A 163 10.06 -19.69 4.85
N SER A 164 10.63 -20.13 5.97
CA SER A 164 10.43 -21.45 6.55
C SER A 164 10.31 -21.33 8.08
N HIS A 165 10.28 -22.47 8.78
CA HIS A 165 10.37 -22.46 10.25
C HIS A 165 11.70 -21.85 10.73
N ASN A 166 12.79 -22.04 9.98
CA ASN A 166 14.15 -21.63 10.36
C ASN A 166 14.69 -20.50 9.48
N THR A 167 13.87 -19.93 8.61
CA THR A 167 14.31 -18.92 7.63
C THR A 167 13.27 -17.82 7.53
N ASP A 168 13.74 -16.58 7.59
CA ASP A 168 12.97 -15.38 7.30
C ASP A 168 13.88 -14.40 6.54
N ASP A 169 13.92 -14.55 5.21
CA ASP A 169 14.82 -13.79 4.33
C ASP A 169 14.06 -12.97 3.28
N PRO A 170 13.43 -11.84 3.68
CA PRO A 170 12.74 -10.98 2.73
C PRO A 170 13.66 -10.27 1.74
N VAL A 171 14.97 -10.20 2.03
CA VAL A 171 15.96 -9.60 1.12
C VAL A 171 16.27 -10.58 -0.01
N GLY A 172 16.61 -11.83 0.32
CA GLY A 172 16.88 -12.89 -0.66
C GLY A 172 15.66 -13.24 -1.50
N ALA A 173 14.45 -13.13 -0.94
CA ALA A 173 13.19 -13.37 -1.64
C ALA A 173 13.00 -12.51 -2.91
N ARG A 174 13.77 -11.42 -3.09
CA ARG A 174 13.79 -10.68 -4.35
C ARG A 174 14.13 -11.57 -5.55
N ALA A 175 14.92 -12.63 -5.35
CA ALA A 175 15.36 -13.55 -6.40
C ALA A 175 14.21 -14.32 -7.06
N ILE A 176 13.04 -14.40 -6.41
CA ILE A 176 11.82 -14.98 -6.97
C ILE A 176 11.37 -14.23 -8.22
N VAL A 177 11.53 -12.90 -8.26
CA VAL A 177 10.98 -12.06 -9.33
C VAL A 177 12.07 -11.55 -10.27
N ASN A 178 13.14 -10.93 -9.74
CA ASN A 178 14.14 -10.27 -10.58
C ASN A 178 15.51 -10.12 -9.88
N GLY A 179 16.09 -11.25 -9.45
CA GLY A 179 17.44 -11.26 -8.85
C GLY A 179 17.51 -10.52 -7.51
N SER A 180 18.48 -9.62 -7.32
CA SER A 180 18.69 -8.90 -6.04
C SER A 180 18.50 -7.38 -6.13
N ASN A 181 18.06 -6.87 -7.29
CA ASN A 181 17.92 -5.43 -7.47
C ASN A 181 16.85 -4.86 -6.53
N LYS A 182 17.22 -3.77 -5.82
CA LYS A 182 16.40 -3.10 -4.80
C LYS A 182 15.92 -4.01 -3.66
N ALA A 183 16.55 -5.17 -3.45
CA ALA A 183 16.15 -6.15 -2.44
C ALA A 183 15.96 -5.55 -1.03
N LYS A 184 16.91 -4.73 -0.56
CA LYS A 184 16.80 -4.05 0.74
C LYS A 184 15.60 -3.10 0.84
N LEU A 185 15.30 -2.36 -0.23
CA LEU A 185 14.14 -1.47 -0.27
C LEU A 185 12.83 -2.26 -0.26
N ILE A 186 12.76 -3.35 -1.02
CA ILE A 186 11.58 -4.21 -1.06
C ILE A 186 11.36 -4.89 0.30
N ALA A 187 12.44 -5.25 1.00
CA ALA A 187 12.36 -5.76 2.36
C ALA A 187 11.76 -4.75 3.35
N THR A 188 11.96 -3.43 3.17
CA THR A 188 11.29 -2.43 4.02
C THR A 188 9.79 -2.36 3.74
N TYR A 189 9.37 -2.49 2.48
CA TYR A 189 7.95 -2.62 2.15
C TYR A 189 7.34 -3.89 2.73
N HIS A 190 8.07 -5.02 2.64
CA HIS A 190 7.65 -6.28 3.23
C HIS A 190 7.41 -6.13 4.73
N LYS A 191 8.34 -5.50 5.47
CA LYS A 191 8.16 -5.23 6.89
C LYS A 191 6.89 -4.42 7.17
N ALA A 192 6.65 -3.35 6.42
CA ALA A 192 5.46 -2.52 6.59
C ALA A 192 4.15 -3.29 6.34
N PHE A 193 4.11 -4.15 5.32
CA PHE A 193 2.95 -5.01 5.06
C PHE A 193 2.78 -6.09 6.12
N LEU A 194 3.88 -6.70 6.60
CA LEU A 194 3.82 -7.70 7.65
C LEU A 194 3.27 -7.11 8.95
N ASP A 195 3.74 -5.92 9.34
CA ASP A 195 3.23 -5.20 10.51
C ASP A 195 1.74 -4.89 10.39
N ALA A 196 1.29 -4.49 9.20
CA ALA A 196 -0.12 -4.25 8.93
C ALA A 196 -0.97 -5.53 9.05
N ILE A 197 -0.48 -6.65 8.51
CA ILE A 197 -1.15 -7.95 8.64
C ILE A 197 -1.23 -8.32 10.11
N GLU A 198 -0.12 -8.25 10.85
CA GLU A 198 -0.06 -8.61 12.26
C GLU A 198 -0.99 -7.77 13.13
N ALA A 199 -1.01 -6.46 12.94
CA ALA A 199 -1.93 -5.56 13.64
C ALA A 199 -3.39 -5.87 13.34
N ALA A 200 -3.70 -6.39 12.16
CA ALA A 200 -5.06 -6.72 11.73
C ALA A 200 -5.50 -8.16 12.04
N ARG A 201 -4.66 -8.97 12.70
CA ARG A 201 -4.98 -10.36 13.08
C ARG A 201 -5.81 -10.46 14.37
N GLY A 202 -5.72 -9.45 15.24
CA GLY A 202 -6.55 -9.37 16.44
C GLY A 202 -7.99 -9.03 16.09
N ALA A 203 -8.95 -9.69 16.75
CA ALA A 203 -10.26 -9.08 16.91
C ALA A 203 -10.05 -7.88 17.84
N VAL A 204 -10.48 -6.69 17.44
CA VAL A 204 -10.56 -5.60 18.39
C VAL A 204 -11.93 -5.78 19.04
N ASP A 205 -11.95 -6.30 20.27
CA ASP A 205 -13.05 -5.98 21.16
C ASP A 205 -13.13 -4.45 21.19
N ALA A 206 -14.33 -3.90 21.09
CA ALA A 206 -14.57 -2.47 21.20
C ALA A 206 -14.34 -1.97 22.64
N ALA A 207 -13.17 -2.25 23.22
CA ALA A 207 -12.76 -1.89 24.56
C ALA A 207 -11.69 -0.80 24.48
N ASP A 208 -12.13 0.38 24.04
CA ASP A 208 -11.62 1.67 24.54
C ASP A 208 -12.77 2.71 24.67
N ALA A 209 -14.02 2.24 24.70
CA ALA A 209 -15.11 3.00 25.29
C ALA A 209 -15.32 2.46 26.70
N LEU A 210 -14.46 2.86 27.65
CA LEU A 210 -14.85 2.80 29.07
C LEU A 210 -16.12 3.66 29.19
N PRO A 211 -17.30 3.09 29.50
CA PRO A 211 -18.54 3.87 29.62
C PRO A 211 -18.44 4.94 30.72
N GLU A 212 -17.50 4.78 31.65
CA GLU A 212 -17.20 5.73 32.72
C GLU A 212 -16.49 7.01 32.24
N ALA A 213 -15.84 7.01 31.07
CA ALA A 213 -15.29 8.24 30.47
C ALA A 213 -16.34 9.04 29.67
N ALA A 214 -17.58 8.54 29.57
CA ALA A 214 -18.69 9.18 28.86
C ALA A 214 -19.66 9.91 29.81
N ILE A 215 -19.24 10.23 31.03
CA ILE A 215 -19.93 11.23 31.86
C ILE A 215 -19.24 12.56 31.58
N ALA A 216 -19.93 13.45 30.86
CA ALA A 216 -19.44 14.80 30.62
C ALA A 216 -19.39 15.56 31.95
N ASP A 217 -18.23 16.14 32.27
CA ASP A 217 -18.07 17.04 33.40
C ASP A 217 -18.86 18.34 33.11
N ASP A 218 -19.93 18.60 33.85
CA ASP A 218 -20.81 19.78 33.73
C ASP A 218 -20.14 21.03 34.36
N VAL A 219 -18.91 21.33 33.97
CA VAL A 219 -18.16 22.51 34.42
C VAL A 219 -17.84 23.41 33.23
N LYS A 220 -17.79 24.72 33.47
CA LYS A 220 -17.48 25.70 32.43
C LYS A 220 -16.14 25.33 31.75
N PRO A 221 -16.02 25.48 30.41
CA PRO A 221 -14.87 24.96 29.66
C PRO A 221 -13.48 25.44 30.13
N ALA A 222 -13.41 26.57 30.84
CA ALA A 222 -12.17 27.12 31.39
C ALA A 222 -11.62 26.35 32.60
N GLU A 223 -12.42 25.48 33.23
CA GLU A 223 -12.06 24.74 34.45
C GLU A 223 -11.96 23.23 34.21
N SER A 224 -12.19 22.77 32.98
CA SER A 224 -12.12 21.35 32.62
C SER A 224 -10.68 20.92 32.29
N SER A 225 -10.15 19.97 33.06
CA SER A 225 -8.82 19.36 32.85
C SER A 225 -8.72 18.62 31.50
N THR A 226 -9.84 18.08 31.01
CA THR A 226 -9.96 17.42 29.70
C THR A 226 -9.86 18.43 28.55
N VAL A 227 -10.47 19.60 28.68
CA VAL A 227 -10.35 20.68 27.67
C VAL A 227 -8.94 21.26 27.67
N MET A 228 -8.33 21.44 28.84
CA MET A 228 -6.95 21.92 28.96
C MET A 228 -5.91 20.91 28.44
N SER A 229 -6.13 19.60 28.59
CA SER A 229 -5.26 18.57 28.03
C SER A 229 -5.39 18.44 26.50
N LEU A 230 -6.59 18.62 25.95
CA LEU A 230 -6.80 18.70 24.50
C LEU A 230 -6.14 19.93 23.87
N LEU A 231 -6.25 21.11 24.51
CA LEU A 231 -5.60 22.33 24.06
C LEU A 231 -4.07 22.27 24.25
N GLY A 232 -3.59 21.71 25.37
CA GLY A 232 -2.16 21.51 25.63
C GLY A 232 -1.52 20.51 24.67
N GLY A 233 -2.21 19.41 24.34
CA GLY A 233 -1.75 18.41 23.39
C GLY A 233 -1.75 18.91 21.94
N THR A 234 -2.75 19.68 21.53
CA THR A 234 -2.80 20.25 20.17
C THR A 234 -1.77 21.37 19.97
N VAL A 235 -1.56 22.24 20.97
CA VAL A 235 -0.53 23.30 20.92
C VAL A 235 0.89 22.71 21.03
N GLY A 236 1.10 21.71 21.90
CA GLY A 236 2.40 21.06 22.08
C GLY A 236 2.88 20.31 20.83
N THR A 237 1.99 19.58 20.15
CA THR A 237 2.35 18.78 18.96
C THR A 237 2.53 19.64 17.71
N ALA A 238 1.77 20.73 17.57
CA ALA A 238 1.91 21.69 16.47
C ALA A 238 3.14 22.61 16.66
N GLY A 239 3.40 23.08 17.88
CA GLY A 239 4.53 23.95 18.19
C GLY A 239 5.89 23.27 18.02
N MET A 240 6.00 22.00 18.41
CA MET A 240 7.26 21.24 18.27
C MET A 240 7.61 20.96 16.81
N SER A 241 6.59 20.80 15.95
CA SER A 241 6.78 20.53 14.52
C SER A 241 7.18 21.79 13.74
N ALA A 242 6.83 22.99 14.23
CA ALA A 242 7.19 24.26 13.61
C ALA A 242 8.64 24.72 13.96
N LEU A 243 9.17 24.32 15.11
CA LEU A 243 10.50 24.71 15.59
C LEU A 243 11.66 23.87 15.01
N LEU A 244 11.40 22.66 14.51
CA LEU A 244 12.45 21.70 14.13
C LEU A 244 12.66 21.53 12.62
N GLY A 245 12.03 22.34 11.77
CA GLY A 245 12.16 22.15 10.32
C GLY A 245 11.79 23.34 9.47
N VAL A 246 12.62 24.39 9.44
CA VAL A 246 12.51 25.41 8.40
C VAL A 246 13.86 25.71 7.76
N ASN A 247 14.12 25.05 6.62
CA ASN A 247 15.01 25.56 5.56
C ASN A 247 14.21 25.74 4.25
N ASN A 248 12.94 26.15 4.37
CA ASN A 248 12.11 26.48 3.22
C ASN A 248 11.28 27.75 3.53
N PRO A 249 11.42 28.85 2.76
CA PRO A 249 10.70 30.10 3.00
C PRO A 249 9.16 29.96 2.97
N TRP A 250 8.62 28.90 2.37
CA TRP A 250 7.18 28.60 2.39
C TRP A 250 6.67 27.97 3.70
N GLY A 251 7.57 27.44 4.55
CA GLY A 251 7.21 26.83 5.85
C GLY A 251 6.74 27.87 6.88
N PHE A 252 7.32 29.08 6.84
CA PHE A 252 6.91 30.19 7.71
C PHE A 252 5.49 30.70 7.38
N GLY A 253 5.11 30.72 6.10
CA GLY A 253 3.78 31.18 5.69
C GLY A 253 2.65 30.28 6.17
N ILE A 254 2.84 28.96 6.13
CA ILE A 254 1.85 27.98 6.61
C ILE A 254 1.76 28.00 8.14
N ALA A 255 2.90 28.10 8.84
CA ALA A 255 2.91 28.18 10.30
C ALA A 255 2.21 29.46 10.81
N ALA A 256 2.45 30.61 10.18
CA ALA A 256 1.77 31.86 10.51
C ALA A 256 0.26 31.79 10.25
N LEU A 257 -0.18 31.14 9.17
CA LEU A 257 -1.60 30.96 8.87
C LEU A 257 -2.30 30.07 9.91
N VAL A 258 -1.67 28.98 10.34
CA VAL A 258 -2.21 28.07 11.36
C VAL A 258 -2.28 28.75 12.72
N LEU A 259 -1.27 29.55 13.08
CA LEU A 259 -1.28 30.35 14.32
C LEU A 259 -2.37 31.43 14.29
N LEU A 260 -2.58 32.10 13.15
CA LEU A 260 -3.65 33.11 13.00
C LEU A 260 -5.05 32.48 13.06
N LEU A 261 -5.25 31.31 12.45
CA LEU A 261 -6.51 30.57 12.54
C LEU A 261 -6.76 30.08 13.98
N GLY A 262 -5.72 29.60 14.66
CA GLY A 262 -5.78 29.20 16.07
C GLY A 262 -6.07 30.37 17.00
N ALA A 263 -5.42 31.52 16.80
CA ALA A 263 -5.67 32.74 17.56
C ALA A 263 -7.07 33.31 17.30
N GLY A 264 -7.56 33.25 16.05
CA GLY A 264 -8.91 33.65 15.68
C GLY A 264 -9.98 32.76 16.32
N ALA A 265 -9.78 31.43 16.29
CA ALA A 265 -10.66 30.48 16.96
C ALA A 265 -10.64 30.66 18.49
N GLY A 266 -9.45 30.86 19.07
CA GLY A 266 -9.27 31.16 20.49
C GLY A 266 -9.95 32.47 20.92
N TYR A 267 -9.82 33.54 20.12
CA TYR A 267 -10.49 34.81 20.36
C TYR A 267 -12.01 34.72 20.24
N MET A 268 -12.53 34.02 19.22
CA MET A 268 -13.96 33.76 19.05
C MET A 268 -14.56 32.96 20.21
N PHE A 269 -13.79 32.00 20.75
CA PHE A 269 -14.15 31.19 21.90
C PHE A 269 -14.11 31.99 23.22
N LEU A 270 -13.04 32.73 23.48
CA LEU A 270 -12.87 33.55 24.69
C LEU A 270 -13.80 34.76 24.74
N SER A 271 -14.20 35.30 23.58
CA SER A 271 -15.17 36.41 23.48
C SER A 271 -16.64 35.96 23.57
N GLY A 272 -16.91 34.66 23.76
CA GLY A 272 -18.26 34.12 23.90
C GLY A 272 -19.11 34.20 22.63
N ARG A 273 -18.49 34.42 21.46
CA ARG A 273 -19.17 34.62 20.17
C ARG A 273 -19.54 33.31 19.45
N TRP A 274 -19.31 32.17 20.11
CA TRP A 274 -19.64 30.85 19.58
C TRP A 274 -20.65 30.17 20.49
N SER A 275 -21.86 29.91 19.97
CA SER A 275 -22.89 29.13 20.66
C SER A 275 -23.31 27.94 19.81
N VAL A 276 -23.45 26.77 20.45
CA VAL A 276 -23.89 25.52 19.82
C VAL A 276 -25.28 25.21 20.38
N ASN A 277 -26.33 25.42 19.59
CA ASN A 277 -27.70 25.08 19.98
C ASN A 277 -28.05 23.65 19.52
N ARG A 278 -28.57 22.81 20.44
CA ARG A 278 -29.09 21.46 20.12
C ARG A 278 -30.49 21.54 19.50
N ILE A 279 -30.74 20.76 18.46
CA ILE A 279 -32.09 20.42 17.99
C ILE A 279 -32.57 19.19 18.79
N LYS A 280 -33.70 19.30 19.49
CA LYS A 280 -34.30 18.18 20.23
C LYS A 280 -35.15 17.33 19.28
N GLY A 281 -34.85 16.04 19.15
CA GLY A 281 -35.75 15.07 18.54
C GLY A 281 -36.83 14.64 19.55
N HIS A 282 -38.10 14.73 19.16
CA HIS A 282 -39.23 14.20 19.93
C HIS A 282 -39.31 12.68 19.79
N ALA A 283 -39.71 12.03 20.89
CA ALA A 283 -39.84 10.58 21.07
C ALA A 283 -40.93 9.94 20.21
#